data_AF-A0A3D5MIG3-F1
#
_entry.id   AF-A0A3D5MIG3-F1
#
_cell.length_a   1.000
_cell.length_b   1.000
_cell.length_c   1.000
_cell.angle_alpha   90.00
_cell.angle_beta   90.00
_cell.angle_gamma   90.00
#
_symmetry.space_group_name_H-M   'P 1'
#
loop_
_entity.id
_entity.type
_entity.pdbx_description
1 polymer ?
#
loop_
_entity_poly.entity_id
_entity_poly.type
_entity_poly.pdbx_seq_one_letter_code
_entity_poly.pdbx_strand_id
1 'polypeptide(L)' 'MSNKLKVREFDLVDYLETPADVAAYLAVVADEDGGDPGQLTAALGDVLRSRGGNKLDLKAFVDILHAVGLRMRIEPV' A
#
# COMPACT_ATOMS: atom_id res chain seq x y z
N MET A 1 -40.75 -11.27 2.33
CA MET A 1 -39.80 -10.30 2.91
C MET A 1 -38.65 -10.13 1.94
N SER A 2 -38.45 -8.95 1.36
CA SER A 2 -37.33 -8.70 0.45
C SER A 2 -36.07 -8.48 1.27
N ASN A 3 -35.18 -9.48 1.32
CA ASN A 3 -33.87 -9.33 1.96
C ASN A 3 -33.00 -8.48 1.03
N LYS A 4 -32.80 -7.20 1.37
CA LYS A 4 -31.95 -6.30 0.60
C LYS A 4 -30.49 -6.69 0.81
N LEU A 5 -29.70 -6.71 -0.27
CA LEU A 5 -28.26 -6.93 -0.19
C LEU A 5 -27.63 -5.83 0.67
N LYS A 6 -26.86 -6.21 1.69
CA LYS A 6 -26.05 -5.26 2.44
C LYS A 6 -24.74 -5.05 1.69
N VAL A 7 -24.48 -3.80 1.31
CA VAL A 7 -23.23 -3.38 0.67
C VAL A 7 -22.55 -2.33 1.55
N ARG A 8 -21.23 -2.22 1.41
CA ARG A 8 -20.41 -1.17 2.02
C ARG A 8 -19.73 -0.38 0.90
N GLU A 9 -19.31 0.85 1.19
CA GLU A 9 -18.43 1.58 0.29
C GLU A 9 -17.11 0.83 0.14
N PHE A 10 -16.56 0.86 -1.08
CA PHE A 10 -15.29 0.23 -1.39
C PHE A 10 -14.16 1.11 -0.87
N ASP A 11 -13.26 0.48 -0.12
CA ASP A 11 -12.00 1.06 0.29
C ASP A 11 -10.91 0.00 0.06
N LEU A 12 -9.91 0.35 -0.74
CA LEU A 12 -8.82 -0.55 -1.13
C LEU A 12 -8.10 -1.14 0.10
N VAL A 13 -8.00 -0.36 1.17
CA VAL A 13 -7.29 -0.74 2.39
C VAL A 13 -7.90 -1.95 3.09
N ASP A 14 -9.19 -2.20 2.91
CA ASP A 14 -9.85 -3.40 3.42
C ASP A 14 -9.36 -4.69 2.75
N TYR A 15 -8.74 -4.58 1.57
CA TYR A 15 -8.31 -5.71 0.74
C TYR A 15 -6.79 -5.91 0.76
N LEU A 16 -6.03 -4.99 1.34
CA LEU A 16 -4.60 -5.15 1.58
C LEU A 16 -4.37 -5.96 2.87
N GLU A 17 -4.52 -7.29 2.79
CA GLU A 17 -4.50 -8.16 3.98
C GLU A 17 -3.14 -8.81 4.26
N THR A 18 -2.33 -8.98 3.22
CA THR A 18 -1.05 -9.67 3.25
C THR A 18 0.10 -8.78 2.77
N PRO A 19 1.35 -9.10 3.15
CA PRO A 19 2.54 -8.45 2.59
C PRO A 19 2.60 -8.49 1.05
N ALA A 20 2.09 -9.56 0.43
CA ALA A 20 2.07 -9.70 -1.01
C ALA A 20 1.10 -8.73 -1.68
N ASP A 21 -0.08 -8.49 -1.07
CA ASP A 21 -1.05 -7.52 -1.58
C ASP A 21 -0.46 -6.10 -1.54
N VAL A 22 0.24 -5.75 -0.46
CA VAL A 22 0.94 -4.47 -0.32
C VAL A 22 2.02 -4.31 -1.38
N ALA A 23 2.83 -5.34 -1.61
CA ALA A 23 3.90 -5.29 -2.62
C ALA A 23 3.33 -5.13 -4.03
N ALA A 24 2.27 -5.87 -4.36
CA ALA A 24 1.59 -5.77 -5.65
C ALA A 24 0.99 -4.36 -5.86
N TYR A 25 0.34 -3.82 -4.83
CA TYR A 25 -0.22 -2.48 -4.89
C TYR A 25 0.84 -1.41 -5.12
N LEU A 26 1.93 -1.42 -4.35
CA LEU A 26 3.02 -0.44 -4.51
C LEU A 26 3.73 -0.57 -5.86
N ALA A 27 3.86 -1.78 -6.40
CA ALA A 27 4.44 -2.00 -7.72
C ALA A 27 3.58 -1.38 -8.83
N VAL A 28 2.26 -1.55 -8.76
CA VAL A 28 1.33 -0.92 -9.72
C VAL A 28 1.43 0.60 -9.65
N VAL A 29 1.39 1.19 -8.46
CA VAL A 29 1.48 2.66 -8.29
C VAL A 29 2.83 3.21 -8.75
N ALA A 30 3.90 2.46 -8.61
CA ALA A 30 5.22 2.88 -9.09
C ALA A 30 5.36 2.82 -10.62
N ASP A 31 4.70 1.86 -11.27
CA ASP A 31 4.68 1.72 -12.72
C ASP A 31 3.71 2.71 -13.39
N GLU A 32 2.60 3.06 -12.73
CA GLU A 32 1.62 4.04 -13.22
C GLU A 32 2.18 5.48 -13.21
N ASP A 33 1.96 6.19 -14.31
CA ASP A 33 2.34 7.60 -14.51
C ASP A 33 3.82 7.95 -14.22
N GLY A 34 4.71 6.96 -14.23
CA GLY A 34 6.14 7.14 -13.95
C GLY A 34 6.47 7.33 -12.47
N GLY A 35 5.60 6.85 -11.57
CA GLY A 35 5.79 6.94 -10.14
C GLY A 35 5.58 8.37 -9.63
N ASP A 36 4.43 8.96 -9.95
CA ASP A 36 4.05 10.28 -9.42
C ASP A 36 4.23 10.31 -7.89
N PRO A 37 5.02 11.27 -7.36
CA PRO A 37 5.29 11.33 -5.92
C PRO A 37 4.02 11.49 -5.07
N GLY A 38 2.99 12.15 -5.61
CA GLY A 38 1.70 12.32 -4.93
C GLY A 38 0.96 10.99 -4.76
N GLN A 39 0.86 10.20 -5.83
CA GLN A 39 0.24 8.87 -5.81
C GLN A 39 1.01 7.91 -4.90
N LEU A 40 2.33 7.90 -4.97
CA LEU A 40 3.16 7.08 -4.07
C LEU A 40 2.97 7.46 -2.60
N THR A 41 2.87 8.76 -2.29
CA THR A 41 2.61 9.23 -0.92
C THR A 41 1.23 8.75 -0.43
N ALA A 42 0.20 8.82 -1.27
CA ALA A 42 -1.13 8.32 -0.94
C ALA A 42 -1.11 6.80 -0.72
N ALA A 43 -0.47 6.05 -1.61
CA ALA A 43 -0.36 4.60 -1.52
C ALA A 43 0.37 4.16 -0.25
N LEU A 44 1.42 4.87 0.15
CA LEU A 44 2.11 4.64 1.42
C LEU A 44 1.17 4.84 2.62
N GLY A 45 0.32 5.88 2.59
CA GLY A 45 -0.70 6.10 3.61
C GLY A 45 -1.69 4.94 3.70
N ASP A 46 -2.16 4.43 2.56
CA ASP A 46 -3.07 3.29 2.50
C ASP A 46 -2.43 2.00 3.01
N VAL A 47 -1.18 1.74 2.64
CA VAL A 47 -0.40 0.60 3.14
C VAL A 47 -0.29 0.66 4.66
N LEU A 48 0.07 1.81 5.24
CA LEU A 48 0.19 1.96 6.69
C LEU A 48 -1.13 1.79 7.44
N ARG A 49 -2.26 2.14 6.80
CA ARG A 49 -3.61 1.94 7.35
C ARG A 49 -4.08 0.48 7.26
N SER A 50 -3.52 -0.29 6.33
CA SER A 50 -3.97 -1.65 6.02
C SER A 50 -3.52 -2.72 7.01
N ARG A 51 -4.26 -3.83 7.03
CA ARG A 51 -3.90 -4.99 7.86
C ARG A 51 -2.61 -5.65 7.38
N GLY A 52 -2.36 -5.68 6.08
CA GLY A 52 -1.14 -6.19 5.46
C GLY A 52 0.08 -5.36 5.84
N GLY A 53 -0.04 -4.03 5.78
CA GLY A 53 1.04 -3.12 6.18
C GLY A 53 1.40 -3.22 7.66
N ASN A 54 0.42 -3.39 8.54
CA ASN A 54 0.67 -3.62 9.98
C ASN A 54 1.38 -4.96 10.29
N LYS A 55 1.47 -5.88 9.32
CA LYS A 55 2.21 -7.14 9.45
C LYS A 55 3.63 -7.05 8.86
N LEU A 56 3.98 -5.96 8.18
CA LEU A 56 5.32 -5.76 7.65
C LEU A 56 6.25 -5.35 8.78
N ASP A 57 7.40 -6.03 8.87
CA ASP A 57 8.53 -5.46 9.58
C ASP A 57 9.21 -4.38 8.72
N LEU A 58 10.09 -3.60 9.33
CA LEU A 58 10.80 -2.52 8.64
C LEU A 58 11.64 -3.04 7.48
N LYS A 59 12.19 -4.25 7.59
CA LYS A 59 13.03 -4.83 6.53
C LYS A 59 12.18 -5.16 5.30
N ALA A 60 11.07 -5.87 5.49
CA ALA A 60 10.15 -6.23 4.43
C ALA A 60 9.58 -4.98 3.75
N PHE A 61 9.26 -3.95 4.54
CA PHE A 61 8.83 -2.67 4.00
C PHE A 61 9.90 -2.02 3.11
N VAL A 62 11.15 -1.94 3.59
CA VAL A 62 12.27 -1.39 2.80
C VAL A 62 12.56 -2.23 1.55
N ASP A 63 12.47 -3.55 1.64
CA ASP A 63 12.66 -4.45 0.49
C ASP A 63 11.60 -4.18 -0.60
N ILE A 64 10.34 -3.94 -0.21
CA ILE A 64 9.28 -3.56 -1.14
C ILE A 64 9.58 -2.21 -1.79
N LEU A 65 10.00 -1.20 -1.02
CA LEU A 65 10.38 0.11 -1.57
C LEU A 65 11.51 -0.03 -2.60
N HIS A 66 12.53 -0.84 -2.31
CA HIS A 66 13.63 -1.08 -3.25
C HIS A 66 13.17 -1.79 -4.52
N ALA A 67 12.25 -2.74 -4.41
CA ALA A 67 11.69 -3.45 -5.56
C ALA A 67 10.95 -2.52 -6.53
N VAL A 68 10.37 -1.44 -6.01
CA VAL A 68 9.66 -0.41 -6.80
C VAL A 68 10.53 0.81 -7.14
N GLY A 69 11.85 0.69 -6.98
CA GLY A 69 12.81 1.74 -7.34
C GLY A 69 12.92 2.91 -6.34
N LEU A 70 12.22 2.84 -5.21
CA LEU A 70 12.26 3.86 -4.16
C LEU A 70 13.35 3.55 -3.13
N ARG A 71 13.91 4.60 -2.52
CA ARG A 71 14.89 4.47 -1.43
C ARG A 71 14.51 5.37 -0.27
N MET A 72 14.47 4.79 0.93
CA MET A 72 14.34 5.55 2.16
C MET A 72 15.68 6.22 2.50
N ARG A 73 15.68 7.54 2.67
CA ARG A 73 16.82 8.28 3.24
C ARG A 73 16.45 8.72 4.65
N ILE A 74 17.29 8.36 5.62
CA ILE A 74 17.17 8.83 7.00
C ILE A 74 18.22 9.91 7.17
N GLU A 75 17.77 11.16 7.29
CA GLU A 75 18.62 12.29 7.63
C GLU A 75 18.49 12.53 9.14
N PRO A 76 19.58 12.52 9.91
CA PRO A 76 19.52 12.87 11.33
C PRO A 76 19.06 14.32 11.46
N VAL A 77 18.10 14.55 12.35
CA VAL A 77 17.60 15.88 12.71
C VAL A 77 18.62 16.70 13.50
#